data_AF-S4NUU0-F1
#
_entry.id   AF-S4NUU0-F1
#
_cell.length_a   1.000
_cell.length_b   1.000
_cell.length_c   1.000
_cell.angle_alpha   90.00
_cell.angle_beta   90.00
_cell.angle_gamma   90.00
#
_symmetry.space_group_name_H-M   'P 1'
#
loop_
_entity.id
_entity.type
_entity.pdbx_description
1 polymer ?
#
loop_
_entity_poly.entity_id
_entity_poly.type
_entity_poly.pdbx_seq_one_letter_code
_entity_poly.pdbx_strand_id
1 'polypeptide(L)' 'MTEEQISELSINEDDDVVDPWNVAGKSQTGIDYDKLIKRFGSQKIDEEVITRFEKVTGKKAHHFIRRGIFF' A
#
# COMPACT_ATOMS: atom_id res chain seq x y z
N MET A 1 -33.98 11.48 5.16
CA MET A 1 -33.43 10.19 5.63
C MET A 1 -32.74 9.38 4.53
N THR A 2 -33.02 9.59 3.24
CA THR A 2 -32.27 8.97 2.12
C THR A 2 -31.14 9.85 1.57
N GLU A 3 -31.18 11.17 1.82
CA GLU A 3 -30.20 12.14 1.29
C GLU A 3 -28.89 12.17 2.10
N GLU A 4 -28.93 11.94 3.41
CA GLU A 4 -27.72 11.88 4.26
C GLU A 4 -26.85 10.63 4.00
N GLN A 5 -27.44 9.54 3.49
CA GLN A 5 -26.69 8.33 3.16
C GLN A 5 -25.90 8.43 1.85
N ILE A 6 -26.23 9.40 0.99
CA ILE A 6 -25.53 9.61 -0.29
C ILE A 6 -24.25 10.45 -0.10
N SER A 7 -24.16 11.26 0.97
CA SER A 7 -22.96 12.07 1.26
C SER A 7 -21.79 11.28 1.85
N GLU A 8 -22.02 10.05 2.35
CA GLU A 8 -20.95 9.19 2.89
C GLU A 8 -20.24 8.35 1.81
N LEU A 9 -20.75 8.33 0.58
CA LEU A 9 -20.06 7.78 -0.59
C LEU A 9 -19.23 8.89 -1.25
N SER A 10 -18.30 9.49 -0.52
CA SER A 10 -17.28 10.34 -1.13
C SER A 10 -16.40 9.47 -2.03
N ILE A 11 -16.66 9.49 -3.33
CA ILE A 11 -15.66 9.09 -4.31
C ILE A 11 -14.58 10.17 -4.22
N ASN A 12 -13.52 9.90 -3.46
CA ASN A 12 -12.36 10.77 -3.46
C ASN A 12 -11.78 10.71 -4.88
N GLU A 13 -12.07 11.73 -5.69
CA GLU A 13 -11.53 11.80 -7.05
C GLU A 13 -10.00 11.74 -7.05
N ASP A 14 -9.36 12.04 -5.92
CA ASP A 14 -7.91 12.03 -5.68
C ASP A 14 -7.30 10.68 -5.29
N ASP A 15 -8.03 9.58 -5.50
CA ASP A 15 -7.46 8.25 -5.30
C ASP A 15 -6.52 7.86 -6.46
N ASP A 16 -5.37 7.30 -6.09
CA ASP A 16 -4.43 6.72 -7.05
C ASP A 16 -5.07 5.51 -7.74
N VAL A 17 -4.98 5.44 -9.07
CA VAL A 17 -5.51 4.32 -9.86
C VAL A 17 -4.39 3.31 -10.07
N VAL A 18 -4.56 2.11 -9.52
CA VAL A 18 -3.60 1.01 -9.65
C VAL A 18 -4.36 -0.24 -10.06
N ASP A 19 -4.12 -0.68 -11.29
CA ASP A 19 -4.62 -1.92 -11.86
C ASP A 19 -3.51 -2.64 -12.66
N PRO A 20 -3.71 -3.89 -13.13
CA PRO A 20 -2.66 -4.65 -13.83
C PRO A 20 -2.16 -4.05 -15.15
N TRP A 21 -2.88 -3.09 -15.73
CA TRP A 21 -2.59 -2.47 -17.02
C TRP A 21 -2.23 -0.98 -16.90
N ASN A 22 -2.66 -0.31 -15.84
CA ASN A 22 -2.55 1.12 -15.68
C ASN A 22 -2.20 1.49 -14.23
N VAL A 23 -1.24 2.41 -14.11
CA VAL A 23 -0.81 2.98 -12.84
C VAL A 23 -0.75 4.50 -13.01
N ALA A 24 -1.64 5.21 -12.34
CA ALA A 24 -1.73 6.67 -12.40
C ALA A 24 -1.85 7.24 -10.98
N GLY A 25 -0.77 7.90 -10.53
CA GLY A 25 -0.79 8.70 -9.32
C GLY A 25 -1.05 10.16 -9.64
N LYS A 26 -1.86 10.85 -8.84
CA LYS A 26 -2.12 12.29 -9.04
C LYS A 26 -1.04 13.19 -8.45
N SER A 27 -0.22 12.69 -7.53
CA SER A 27 0.83 13.47 -6.87
C SER A 27 2.15 13.49 -7.64
N GLN A 28 2.83 14.65 -7.65
CA GLN A 28 4.20 14.77 -8.17
C GLN A 28 5.23 13.96 -7.37
N THR A 29 4.93 13.65 -6.10
CA THR A 29 5.80 12.83 -5.23
C THR A 29 5.65 11.33 -5.45
N GLY A 30 4.76 10.89 -6.35
CA GLY A 30 4.50 9.48 -6.64
C GLY A 30 3.23 8.95 -5.98
N ILE A 31 3.12 7.63 -5.90
CA ILE A 31 1.95 6.89 -5.40
C ILE A 31 2.00 6.81 -3.87
N ASP A 32 0.85 7.00 -3.22
CA ASP A 32 0.73 6.80 -1.78
C ASP A 32 0.52 5.31 -1.45
N TYR A 33 1.62 4.61 -1.16
CA TYR A 33 1.59 3.19 -0.83
C TYR A 33 0.87 2.88 0.48
N ASP A 34 0.84 3.78 1.47
CA ASP A 34 0.13 3.53 2.73
C ASP A 34 -1.39 3.55 2.51
N LYS A 35 -1.90 4.40 1.60
CA LYS A 35 -3.29 4.33 1.13
C LYS A 35 -3.57 3.06 0.33
N LEU A 36 -2.62 2.66 -0.52
CA LEU A 36 -2.75 1.48 -1.35
C LEU A 36 -2.90 0.20 -0.52
N ILE A 37 -2.09 0.05 0.53
CA ILE A 37 -2.16 -1.07 1.47
C ILE A 37 -3.56 -1.17 2.09
N LYS A 38 -4.12 -0.04 2.56
CA LYS A 38 -5.47 0.00 3.16
C LYS A 38 -6.56 -0.33 2.16
N ARG A 39 -6.46 0.17 0.92
CA ARG A 39 -7.44 -0.06 -0.15
C ARG A 39 -7.49 -1.52 -0.58
N PHE A 40 -6.33 -2.16 -0.75
CA PHE A 40 -6.26 -3.58 -1.13
C PHE A 40 -6.42 -4.54 0.06
N GLY A 41 -6.38 -4.03 1.30
CA GLY A 41 -6.45 -4.85 2.50
C GLY A 41 -5.18 -5.70 2.72
N SER A 42 -4.06 -5.24 2.19
CA SER A 42 -2.76 -5.91 2.37
C SER A 42 -2.17 -5.59 3.75
N GLN A 43 -1.17 -6.35 4.15
CA GLN A 43 -0.39 -6.09 5.36
C GLN A 43 0.94 -5.46 5.01
N LYS A 44 1.31 -4.41 5.75
CA LYS A 44 2.62 -3.77 5.62
C LYS A 44 3.73 -4.71 6.09
N ILE A 45 4.87 -4.66 5.43
CA ILE A 45 6.06 -5.38 5.88
C ILE A 45 6.75 -4.62 7.01
N ASP A 46 6.53 -5.09 8.24
CA ASP A 46 7.18 -4.56 9.44
C ASP A 46 8.55 -5.21 9.71
N GLU A 47 9.36 -4.56 10.54
CA GLU A 47 10.70 -5.06 10.94
C GLU A 47 10.65 -6.44 11.61
N GLU A 48 9.55 -6.77 12.28
CA GLU A 48 9.32 -8.10 12.86
C GLU A 48 9.24 -9.19 11.79
N VAL A 49 8.56 -8.90 10.67
CA VAL A 49 8.45 -9.82 9.54
C VAL A 49 9.80 -10.04 8.89
N ILE A 50 10.60 -8.96 8.75
CA ILE A 50 11.96 -9.01 8.22
C ILE A 50 12.84 -9.88 9.13
N THR A 51 12.79 -9.66 10.44
CA THR A 51 13.58 -10.43 11.43
C THR A 51 13.20 -11.90 11.42
N ARG A 52 11.90 -12.21 11.31
CA ARG A 52 11.42 -13.59 11.16
C ARG A 52 11.92 -14.21 9.87
N PHE A 53 11.89 -13.47 8.76
CA PHE A 53 12.38 -13.93 7.46
C PHE A 53 13.88 -14.27 7.52
N GLU A 54 14.70 -13.41 8.11
CA GLU A 54 16.13 -13.66 8.29
C GLU A 54 16.40 -14.87 9.19
N LYS A 55 15.63 -15.02 10.28
CA LYS A 55 15.74 -16.17 11.19
C LYS A 55 15.40 -17.50 10.52
N VAL A 56 14.37 -17.54 9.68
CA VAL A 56 13.93 -18.77 8.99
C VAL A 56 14.84 -19.11 7.82
N THR A 57 15.30 -18.12 7.06
CA THR A 57 16.14 -18.36 5.87
C THR A 57 17.63 -18.50 6.19
N GLY A 58 18.07 -18.04 7.37
CA GLY A 58 19.48 -18.01 7.77
C GLY A 58 20.33 -17.06 6.93
N LYS A 59 19.70 -16.19 6.14
CA LYS A 59 20.35 -15.22 5.25
C LYS A 59 19.80 -13.83 5.52
N LYS A 60 20.65 -12.83 5.33
CA LYS A 60 20.25 -11.43 5.41
C LYS A 60 19.15 -11.12 4.39
N ALA A 61 18.12 -10.40 4.80
CA ALA A 61 17.01 -10.02 3.95
C ALA A 61 17.50 -9.20 2.75
N HIS A 62 16.86 -9.43 1.60
CA HIS A 62 17.21 -8.73 0.37
C HIS A 62 17.10 -7.22 0.55
N HIS A 63 17.94 -6.45 -0.13
CA HIS A 63 17.96 -4.99 0.04
C HIS A 63 16.65 -4.32 -0.38
N PHE A 64 15.83 -4.93 -1.23
CA PHE A 64 14.52 -4.40 -1.60
C PHE A 64 13.50 -4.45 -0.45
N ILE A 65 13.54 -5.49 0.37
CA ILE A 65 12.69 -5.59 1.57
C ILE A 65 13.18 -4.58 2.61
N ARG A 66 14.50 -4.50 2.83
CA ARG A 66 15.10 -3.55 3.79
C ARG A 66 14.97 -2.08 3.40
N ARG A 67 14.77 -1.78 2.11
CA ARG A 67 14.57 -0.40 1.60
C ARG A 67 13.10 -0.04 1.38
N GLY A 68 12.16 -0.92 1.72
CA GLY A 68 10.72 -0.66 1.55
C GLY A 68 10.26 -0.61 0.10
N ILE A 69 11.00 -1.22 -0.83
CA ILE A 69 10.56 -1.37 -2.23
C ILE A 69 9.51 -2.49 -2.34
N PHE A 70 9.67 -3.54 -1.52
CA PHE A 70 8.58 -4.43 -1.14
C PHE A 70 8.02 -3.92 0.18
N PHE A 71 6.73 -3.67 0.24
CA PHE A 71 6.04 -3.01 1.35
C PHE A 71 4.73 -3.71 1.69
#